data_AF-A0A0F9D339-F1
#
_entry.id   AF-A0A0F9D339-F1
#
_cell.length_a   1.000
_cell.length_b   1.000
_cell.length_c   1.000
_cell.angle_alpha   90.00
_cell.angle_beta   90.00
_cell.angle_gamma   90.00
#
_symmetry.space_group_name_H-M   'P 1'
#
loop_
_entity.id
_entity.type
_entity.pdbx_description
1 polymer ?
#
loop_
_entity_poly.entity_id
_entity_poly.type
_entity_poly.pdbx_seq_one_letter_code
_entity_poly.pdbx_strand_id
1 'polypeptide(L)'
;MARKLTFGTPYRTKPLEFWQAKGRKTPVLTYVLPDAEFFAAAEKYGFKRSIGAFAVWSRWWQPGKDRIYLRASRLDLFGHEWRHIETKSNFHKGDEHV
;
A
#
# COMPACT_ATOMS: atom_id res chain seq x y z
N MET A 1 -12.54 27.64 40.47
CA MET A 1 -11.54 26.55 40.40
C MET A 1 -11.27 26.22 38.94
N ALA A 2 -10.08 26.47 38.42
CA ALA A 2 -9.74 26.16 37.02
C ALA A 2 -9.27 24.70 36.90
N ARG A 3 -9.95 23.90 36.07
CA ARG A 3 -9.48 22.54 35.74
C ARG A 3 -8.30 22.64 34.76
N LYS A 4 -7.17 22.05 35.14
CA LYS A 4 -5.98 21.90 34.31
C LYS A 4 -6.31 20.94 33.16
N LEU A 5 -6.31 21.42 31.92
CA LEU A 5 -6.38 20.57 30.73
C LEU A 5 -5.03 19.86 30.56
N THR A 6 -4.98 18.57 30.89
CA THR A 6 -3.86 17.70 30.52
C THR A 6 -4.07 17.22 29.10
N PHE A 7 -3.37 17.83 28.14
CA PHE A 7 -3.19 17.22 26.83
C PHE A 7 -2.40 15.94 27.03
N GLY A 8 -3.02 14.79 26.75
CA GLY A 8 -2.31 13.52 26.74
C GLY A 8 -1.05 13.68 25.88
N THR A 9 0.08 13.22 26.39
CA THR A 9 1.33 13.19 25.63
C THR A 9 1.03 12.62 24.25
N PRO A 10 1.34 13.33 23.14
CA PRO A 10 1.09 12.78 21.84
C PRO A 10 1.87 11.47 21.78
N TYR A 11 1.17 10.37 21.48
CA TYR A 11 1.79 9.14 21.03
C TYR A 11 3.00 9.52 20.17
N ARG A 12 4.19 8.96 20.43
CA ARG A 12 5.40 9.21 19.63
C ARG A 12 5.03 8.95 18.16
N THR A 13 4.59 9.98 17.46
CA THR A 13 4.24 9.91 16.05
C THR A 13 5.55 9.60 15.37
N LYS A 14 5.58 8.51 14.61
CA LYS A 14 6.78 8.21 13.80
C LYS A 14 7.06 9.46 12.97
N PRO A 15 8.32 9.95 12.92
CA PRO A 15 8.64 11.13 12.15
C PRO A 15 8.16 10.94 10.71
N LEU A 16 7.54 11.99 10.15
CA LEU A 16 7.11 11.98 8.76
C LEU A 16 8.35 11.76 7.88
N GLU A 17 8.31 10.72 7.05
CA GLU A 17 9.37 10.41 6.10
C GLU A 17 8.93 10.90 4.72
N PHE A 18 9.67 11.86 4.17
CA PHE A 18 9.51 12.22 2.76
C PHE A 18 10.10 11.10 1.91
N TRP A 19 9.23 10.36 1.22
CA TRP A 19 9.64 9.30 0.32
C TRP A 19 9.74 9.83 -1.11
N GLN A 20 10.85 9.50 -1.76
CA GLN A 20 11.08 9.74 -3.19
C GLN A 20 11.31 8.41 -3.89
N ALA A 21 10.66 8.23 -5.05
CA ALA A 21 10.85 7.05 -5.88
C ALA A 21 12.31 6.94 -6.32
N LYS A 22 12.91 5.77 -6.09
CA LYS A 22 14.30 5.49 -6.51
C LYS A 22 14.37 5.00 -7.96
N GLY A 23 13.24 4.59 -8.52
CA GLY A 23 13.17 3.97 -9.83
C GLY A 23 13.63 2.50 -9.78
N ARG A 24 13.33 1.76 -10.84
CA ARG A 24 13.61 0.33 -10.92
C ARG A 24 14.16 -0.04 -12.30
N LYS A 25 15.09 -1.00 -12.31
CA LYS A 25 15.62 -1.59 -13.56
C LYS A 25 14.60 -2.49 -14.25
N THR A 26 13.78 -3.20 -13.48
CA THR A 26 12.73 -4.08 -14.02
C THR A 26 11.42 -3.32 -14.13
N PRO A 27 10.64 -3.51 -15.20
CA PRO A 27 9.32 -2.90 -15.32
C PRO A 27 8.37 -3.42 -14.22
N VAL A 28 7.38 -2.59 -13.91
CA VAL A 28 6.25 -2.92 -13.04
C VAL A 28 5.01 -2.79 -13.90
N LEU A 29 4.17 -3.82 -13.92
CA LEU A 29 2.92 -3.78 -14.68
C LEU A 29 1.84 -3.11 -13.83
N THR A 30 1.23 -2.06 -14.36
CA THR A 30 0.15 -1.34 -13.67
C THR A 30 -1.16 -1.58 -14.38
N TYR A 31 -2.16 -2.06 -13.64
CA TYR A 31 -3.52 -2.27 -14.12
C TYR A 31 -4.43 -1.26 -13.45
N VAL A 32 -5.08 -0.42 -14.24
CA VAL A 32 -6.14 0.50 -13.77
C VAL A 32 -7.47 -0.12 -14.17
N LEU A 33 -8.24 -0.55 -13.17
CA LEU A 33 -9.42 -1.39 -13.38
C LEU A 33 -10.69 -0.69 -12.88
N PRO A 34 -11.84 -0.90 -13.54
CA PRO A 34 -13.13 -0.54 -12.98
C PRO A 34 -13.43 -1.39 -11.74
N ASP A 35 -14.35 -0.91 -10.89
CA ASP A 35 -14.61 -1.46 -9.57
C ASP A 35 -14.83 -2.98 -9.52
N ALA A 36 -15.63 -3.53 -10.45
CA ALA A 36 -15.94 -4.95 -10.49
C ALA A 36 -14.71 -5.82 -10.80
N GLU A 37 -13.92 -5.44 -11.82
CA GLU A 37 -12.70 -6.14 -12.21
C GLU A 37 -11.61 -6.01 -11.14
N PHE A 38 -11.51 -4.84 -10.53
CA PHE A 38 -10.60 -4.61 -9.41
C PHE A 38 -10.89 -5.55 -8.25
N PHE A 39 -12.16 -5.70 -7.86
CA PHE A 39 -12.53 -6.58 -6.77
C PHE A 39 -12.32 -8.05 -7.09
N ALA A 40 -12.60 -8.48 -8.32
CA ALA A 40 -12.29 -9.84 -8.76
C ALA A 40 -10.78 -10.12 -8.69
N ALA A 41 -9.94 -9.15 -9.07
CA ALA A 41 -8.49 -9.25 -8.93
C ALA A 41 -8.07 -9.29 -7.45
N ALA A 42 -8.61 -8.39 -6.60
CA ALA A 42 -8.30 -8.34 -5.18
C ALA A 42 -8.63 -9.67 -4.48
N GLU A 43 -9.80 -10.24 -4.75
CA GLU A 43 -10.25 -11.54 -4.21
C GLU A 43 -9.33 -12.68 -4.64
N LYS A 44 -8.93 -12.74 -5.92
CA LYS A 44 -7.97 -13.72 -6.43
C LYS A 44 -6.63 -13.71 -5.67
N TYR A 45 -6.22 -12.54 -5.18
CA TYR A 45 -4.98 -12.36 -4.41
C TYR A 45 -5.19 -12.33 -2.89
N GLY A 46 -6.41 -12.58 -2.40
CA GLY A 46 -6.72 -12.68 -0.97
C GLY A 46 -6.86 -11.36 -0.23
N PHE A 47 -7.08 -10.25 -0.95
CA PHE A 47 -7.28 -8.93 -0.33
C PHE A 47 -8.74 -8.65 0.04
N LYS A 48 -8.96 -7.83 1.08
CA LYS A 48 -10.29 -7.39 1.53
C LYS A 48 -10.92 -6.41 0.53
N ARG A 49 -12.25 -6.39 0.40
CA ARG A 49 -12.98 -5.45 -0.48
C ARG A 49 -12.83 -3.96 -0.13
N SER A 50 -12.26 -3.60 1.02
CA SER A 50 -12.08 -2.21 1.45
C SER A 50 -10.81 -1.54 0.91
N ILE A 51 -9.97 -2.24 0.13
CA ILE A 51 -8.74 -1.66 -0.43
C ILE A 51 -9.01 -0.85 -1.69
N GLY A 52 -8.22 0.20 -1.93
CA GLY A 52 -8.29 1.00 -3.16
C GLY A 52 -7.22 0.64 -4.20
N ALA A 53 -6.16 -0.05 -3.78
CA ALA A 53 -5.05 -0.48 -4.60
C ALA A 53 -4.31 -1.64 -3.90
N PHE A 54 -3.50 -2.39 -4.65
CA PHE A 54 -2.57 -3.36 -4.07
C PHE A 54 -1.41 -3.71 -5.00
N ALA A 55 -0.26 -3.98 -4.39
CA ALA A 55 0.94 -4.49 -5.04
C ALA A 55 1.06 -6.02 -4.92
N VAL A 56 1.55 -6.67 -5.99
CA VAL A 56 1.87 -8.10 -6.02
C VAL A 56 3.29 -8.27 -6.54
N TRP A 57 4.15 -8.88 -5.73
CA TRP A 57 5.53 -9.16 -6.12
C TRP A 57 5.64 -10.44 -6.95
N SER A 58 6.62 -10.42 -7.85
CA SER A 58 7.07 -11.60 -8.58
C SER A 58 7.48 -12.72 -7.64
N ARG A 59 7.10 -13.94 -8.02
CA ARG A 59 7.60 -15.16 -7.38
C ARG A 59 9.00 -15.46 -7.91
N TRP A 60 9.77 -16.25 -7.17
CA TRP A 60 11.17 -16.56 -7.52
C TRP A 60 11.32 -17.19 -8.92
N TRP A 61 10.31 -17.90 -9.42
CA TRP A 61 10.30 -18.51 -10.75
C TRP A 61 9.72 -17.61 -11.87
N GLN A 62 9.32 -16.38 -11.57
CA GLN A 62 8.83 -15.39 -12.55
C GLN A 62 9.41 -13.99 -12.25
N PRO A 63 10.74 -13.82 -12.32
CA PRO A 63 11.38 -12.54 -12.01
C PRO A 63 10.87 -11.41 -12.93
N GLY A 64 10.68 -10.22 -12.36
CA GLY A 64 10.31 -9.02 -13.13
C GLY A 64 8.82 -8.87 -13.46
N LYS A 65 7.94 -9.67 -12.83
CA LYS A 65 6.47 -9.56 -12.97
C LYS A 65 5.80 -8.95 -11.74
N ASP A 66 6.45 -7.96 -11.15
CA ASP A 66 5.84 -7.12 -10.11
C ASP A 66 4.67 -6.36 -10.72
N ARG A 67 3.57 -6.29 -9.99
CA ARG A 67 2.29 -5.78 -10.47
C ARG A 67 1.68 -4.82 -9.46
N ILE A 68 1.04 -3.78 -9.96
CA ILE A 68 0.21 -2.87 -9.19
C ILE A 68 -1.20 -2.91 -9.80
N TYR A 69 -2.19 -3.12 -8.95
CA TYR A 69 -3.59 -3.02 -9.33
C TYR A 69 -4.17 -1.77 -8.65
N LEU A 70 -4.73 -0.88 -9.44
CA LEU A 70 -5.37 0.36 -9.01
C LEU A 70 -6.84 0.31 -9.39
N ARG A 71 -7.69 0.71 -8.46
CA ARG A 71 -9.06 1.07 -8.79
C ARG A 71 -9.06 2.38 -9.56
N ALA A 72 -9.86 2.48 -10.62
CA ALA A 72 -9.89 3.67 -11.49
C ALA A 72 -10.22 4.96 -10.73
N SER A 73 -11.01 4.87 -9.66
CA SER A 73 -11.35 6.00 -8.78
C SER A 73 -10.27 6.34 -7.73
N ARG A 74 -9.18 5.56 -7.64
CA ARG A 74 -8.16 5.67 -6.57
C ARG A 74 -6.72 5.77 -7.10
N LEU A 75 -6.52 6.57 -8.14
CA LEU A 75 -5.19 6.83 -8.70
C LEU A 75 -4.24 7.52 -7.70
N ASP A 76 -4.79 8.17 -6.66
CA ASP A 76 -4.06 8.74 -5.53
C ASP A 76 -3.16 7.72 -4.83
N LEU A 77 -3.51 6.43 -4.91
CA LEU A 77 -2.77 5.36 -4.24
C LEU A 77 -1.58 4.82 -5.04
N PHE A 78 -1.32 5.30 -6.26
CA PHE A 78 -0.21 4.77 -7.06
C PHE A 78 1.14 4.91 -6.35
N GLY A 79 1.42 6.07 -5.76
CA GLY A 79 2.67 6.29 -5.02
C GLY A 79 2.80 5.39 -3.78
N HIS A 80 1.67 5.10 -3.11
CA HIS A 80 1.62 4.18 -1.98
C HIS A 80 2.04 2.77 -2.40
N GLU A 81 1.44 2.24 -3.47
CA GLU A 81 1.78 0.91 -4.00
C GLU A 81 3.18 0.84 -4.61
N TRP A 82 3.63 1.92 -5.26
CA TRP A 82 4.99 1.97 -5.78
C TRP A 82 6.03 1.87 -4.67
N ARG A 83 5.79 2.55 -3.54
CA ARG A 83 6.65 2.44 -2.36
C ARG A 83 6.74 0.99 -1.87
N HIS A 84 5.61 0.28 -1.77
CA HIS A 84 5.57 -1.16 -1.45
C HIS A 84 6.44 -2.00 -2.39
N ILE A 85 6.34 -1.72 -3.69
CA ILE A 85 7.14 -2.41 -4.71
C ILE A 85 8.64 -2.18 -4.48
N GLU A 86 9.09 -0.95 -4.22
CA GLU A 86 10.51 -0.64 -3.98
C GLU A 86 11.05 -1.20 -2.66
N THR A 87 10.25 -1.18 -1.59
CA THR A 87 10.70 -1.62 -0.26
C THR A 87 10.52 -3.12 -0.03
N LYS A 88 9.74 -3.81 -0.88
CA LYS A 88 9.24 -5.18 -0.64
C LYS A 88 8.65 -5.37 0.77
N SER A 89 8.14 -4.29 1.36
CA SER A 89 7.57 -4.33 2.70
C SER A 89 6.05 -4.38 2.60
N ASN A 90 5.44 -5.34 3.29
CA ASN A 90 4.01 -5.27 3.60
C ASN A 90 3.84 -4.21 4.70
N PHE A 91 3.56 -2.95 4.34
CA PHE A 91 3.09 -1.96 5.33
C PHE A 91 1.74 -2.34 5.98
N HIS A 92 1.12 -3.45 5.55
CA HIS A 92 -0.04 -4.08 6.19
C HIS A 92 0.30 -4.95 7.43
N LYS A 93 1.57 -5.03 7.87
CA LYS A 93 1.90 -5.61 9.19
C LYS A 93 1.59 -4.61 10.31
N GLY A 94 0.31 -4.36 10.50
CA GLY A 94 -0.25 -3.57 11.60
C GLY A 94 -1.07 -4.37 12.61
N ASP A 95 -1.44 -5.62 12.34
CA ASP A 95 -2.38 -6.40 13.19
C ASP A 95 -1.98 -7.90 13.30
N GLU A 96 -0.73 -8.21 13.61
CA GLU A 96 -0.35 -9.59 14.00
C GLU A 96 0.45 -9.61 15.31
N HIS A 97 0.10 -8.75 16.28
CA HIS A 97 0.45 -8.93 17.70
C HIS A 97 -0.53 -8.14 18.59
N VAL A 98 -1.78 -8.63 18.71
CA VAL A 98 -2.59 -8.58 19.95
C VAL A 98 -3.34 -9.89 20.05
#